data_AF-A0A560PC37-F1
#
_entry.id   AF-A0A560PC37-F1
#
_cell.length_a   1.000
_cell.length_b   1.000
_cell.length_c   1.000
_cell.angle_alpha   90.00
_cell.angle_beta   90.00
_cell.angle_gamma   90.00
#
_symmetry.space_group_name_H-M   'P 1'
#
loop_
_entity.id
_entity.type
_entity.pdbx_description
1 polymer ?
#
loop_
_entity_poly.entity_id
_entity_poly.type
_entity_poly.pdbx_seq_one_letter_code
_entity_poly.pdbx_strand_id
1 'polypeptide(L)'
;MTTTDAPPTDSAGAAAVEKTHPWADLEPEHFRLLRLAPLPTDRYSGARPLRFVQLARVERHSQEQSLLRLSVQLPGQRTHKQHNVLEVWIDRRHKEARFGPEKGLYIEPGNRGLGRFLLAQGIDWAKQHCPDYQVEGAALPAKDALSEDLRVRRDHCLEAQGFVVEYLDPLLLKARYSAARVDDLRSDWSTEKVQVIDLLDAAAMLQQADQNLHEQDVTIRKLGERIDRFKREDGSLRFTISCLIAFCLFQAGLLIWMATR
;
A
#
# COMPACT_ATOMS: atom_id res chain seq x y z
N MET A 1 56.91 8.23 49.21
CA MET A 1 55.50 7.82 49.35
C MET A 1 54.66 9.08 49.49
N THR A 2 53.97 9.46 48.43
CA THR A 2 52.82 10.37 48.44
C THR A 2 52.12 10.20 47.10
N THR A 3 50.94 9.59 47.15
CA THR A 3 50.06 9.29 46.02
C THR A 3 49.17 10.52 45.80
N THR A 4 49.17 11.09 44.61
CA THR A 4 48.23 12.15 44.21
C THR A 4 47.14 11.50 43.38
N ASP A 5 45.95 11.33 43.97
CA ASP A 5 44.74 10.87 43.29
C ASP A 5 44.25 11.92 42.28
N ALA A 6 43.96 11.44 41.07
CA ALA A 6 43.27 12.20 40.04
C ALA A 6 41.77 12.25 40.35
N PRO A 7 41.07 13.38 40.14
CA PRO A 7 39.62 13.43 40.26
C PRO A 7 38.96 12.69 39.08
N PRO A 8 37.91 11.90 39.32
CA PRO A 8 37.17 11.25 38.24
C PRO A 8 36.30 12.28 37.50
N THR A 9 36.41 12.26 36.18
CA THR A 9 35.52 12.94 35.25
C THR A 9 34.15 12.26 35.26
N ASP A 10 33.25 12.73 36.10
CA ASP A 10 31.82 12.45 35.99
C ASP A 10 31.13 13.64 35.32
N SER A 11 30.85 13.48 34.03
CA SER A 11 29.79 14.26 33.37
C SER A 11 29.13 13.36 32.33
N ALA A 12 28.29 12.47 32.85
CA ALA A 12 27.20 11.86 32.11
C ALA A 12 26.35 12.97 31.48
N GLY A 13 26.60 13.24 30.19
CA GLY A 13 25.71 14.04 29.35
C GLY A 13 24.39 13.32 29.23
N ALA A 14 23.38 13.85 29.92
CA ALA A 14 22.01 13.36 29.94
C ALA A 14 21.53 13.01 28.53
N ALA A 15 21.23 11.74 28.29
CA ALA A 15 20.32 11.36 27.23
C ALA A 15 19.00 12.09 27.51
N ALA A 16 18.69 13.10 26.70
CA ALA A 16 17.41 13.78 26.75
C ALA A 16 16.33 12.71 26.62
N VAL A 17 15.64 12.42 27.72
CA VAL A 17 14.43 11.61 27.69
C VAL A 17 13.44 12.45 26.90
N GLU A 18 13.29 12.13 25.61
CA GLU A 18 12.27 12.67 24.73
C GLU A 18 10.94 12.56 25.47
N LYS A 19 10.44 13.68 26.00
CA LYS A 19 9.15 13.71 26.68
C LYS A 19 8.10 13.35 25.64
N THR A 20 7.62 12.12 25.69
CA THR A 20 6.58 11.62 24.80
C THR A 20 5.36 12.54 24.91
N HIS A 21 4.97 13.16 23.80
CA HIS A 21 3.85 14.09 23.77
C HIS A 21 2.58 13.40 24.31
N PRO A 22 1.69 14.06 25.08
CA PRO A 22 0.48 13.44 25.64
C PRO A 22 -0.48 12.85 24.60
N TRP A 23 -0.31 13.21 23.33
CA TRP A 23 -1.10 12.72 22.20
C TRP A 23 -0.38 11.67 21.35
N ALA A 24 0.78 11.18 21.78
CA ALA A 24 1.56 10.20 21.04
C ALA A 24 0.82 8.85 20.89
N ASP A 25 -0.01 8.46 21.85
CA ASP A 25 -0.66 7.13 21.88
C ASP A 25 -2.18 7.19 21.68
N LEU A 26 -2.67 8.17 20.89
CA LEU A 26 -4.10 8.25 20.59
C LEU A 26 -4.57 7.11 19.69
N GLU A 27 -5.67 6.49 20.12
CA GLU A 27 -6.41 5.49 19.34
C GLU A 27 -7.20 6.14 18.21
N PRO A 28 -7.37 5.46 17.05
CA PRO A 28 -8.19 5.97 15.97
C PRO A 28 -9.69 6.01 16.31
N GLU A 29 -10.41 7.01 15.80
CA GLU A 29 -11.83 7.22 16.12
C GLU A 29 -12.75 7.03 14.92
N HIS A 30 -12.35 7.58 13.78
CA HIS A 30 -13.16 7.56 12.56
C HIS A 30 -12.55 6.60 11.56
N PHE A 31 -13.38 5.72 10.99
CA PHE A 31 -12.94 4.70 10.05
C PHE A 31 -13.63 4.88 8.71
N ARG A 32 -12.86 4.76 7.61
CA ARG A 32 -13.37 4.77 6.23
C ARG A 32 -12.75 3.62 5.45
N LEU A 33 -13.50 3.10 4.48
CA LEU A 33 -12.99 2.08 3.57
C LEU A 33 -12.32 2.76 2.37
N LEU A 34 -11.12 2.30 2.01
CA LEU A 34 -10.43 2.73 0.80
C LEU A 34 -10.35 1.58 -0.20
N ARG A 35 -10.70 1.86 -1.46
CA ARG A 35 -10.43 1.01 -2.62
C ARG A 35 -9.07 1.36 -3.20
N LEU A 36 -8.22 0.38 -3.38
CA LEU A 36 -6.98 0.48 -4.14
C LEU A 36 -7.17 -0.22 -5.48
N ALA A 37 -7.31 0.53 -6.57
CA ALA A 37 -7.58 -0.02 -7.90
C ALA A 37 -6.47 -0.99 -8.36
N PRO A 38 -6.76 -2.06 -9.10
CA PRO A 38 -5.72 -2.93 -9.63
C PRO A 38 -4.77 -2.15 -10.55
N LEU A 39 -3.47 -2.35 -10.42
CA LEU A 39 -2.44 -1.74 -11.26
C LEU A 39 -1.56 -2.82 -11.91
N PRO A 40 -0.88 -2.51 -13.03
CA PRO A 40 0.07 -3.44 -13.66
C PRO A 40 1.13 -3.91 -12.67
N THR A 41 1.71 -5.08 -12.89
CA THR A 41 2.85 -5.55 -12.08
C THR A 41 4.02 -4.57 -12.18
N ASP A 42 4.62 -4.24 -11.05
CA ASP A 42 5.79 -3.37 -10.94
C ASP A 42 6.99 -4.19 -10.48
N ARG A 43 8.18 -3.88 -11.00
CA ARG A 43 9.41 -4.63 -10.68
C ARG A 43 9.72 -4.64 -9.17
N TYR A 44 9.39 -3.55 -8.47
CA TYR A 44 9.71 -3.36 -7.06
C TYR A 44 8.57 -3.73 -6.11
N SER A 45 7.34 -3.33 -6.43
CA SER A 45 6.16 -3.60 -5.58
C SER A 45 5.43 -4.90 -5.92
N GLY A 46 5.82 -5.58 -7.01
CA GLY A 46 5.25 -6.85 -7.44
C GLY A 46 3.83 -6.71 -8.00
N ALA A 47 3.01 -7.73 -7.78
CA ALA A 47 1.62 -7.74 -8.21
C ALA A 47 0.80 -6.72 -7.41
N ARG A 48 -0.01 -5.92 -8.10
CA ARG A 48 -0.83 -4.87 -7.49
C ARG A 48 -2.32 -5.14 -7.75
N PRO A 49 -2.90 -6.17 -7.12
CA PRO A 49 -4.32 -6.48 -7.30
C PRO A 49 -5.22 -5.42 -6.66
N LEU A 50 -6.50 -5.49 -6.99
CA LEU A 50 -7.55 -4.78 -6.26
C LEU A 50 -7.42 -5.12 -4.77
N ARG A 51 -7.38 -4.09 -3.91
CA ARG A 51 -7.35 -4.27 -2.46
C ARG A 51 -8.29 -3.28 -1.80
N PHE A 52 -8.85 -3.69 -0.66
CA PHE A 52 -9.58 -2.81 0.23
C PHE A 52 -8.76 -2.64 1.51
N VAL A 53 -8.61 -1.41 1.98
CA VAL A 53 -7.85 -1.08 3.20
C VAL A 53 -8.66 -0.13 4.06
N GLN A 54 -8.44 -0.16 5.37
CA GLN A 54 -9.13 0.73 6.30
C GLN A 54 -8.28 1.98 6.53
N LEU A 55 -8.86 3.15 6.32
CA LEU A 55 -8.34 4.42 6.79
C LEU A 55 -8.92 4.70 8.17
N ALA A 56 -8.05 4.93 9.15
CA ALA A 56 -8.42 5.37 10.47
C ALA A 56 -7.93 6.81 10.68
N ARG A 57 -8.73 7.63 11.36
CA ARG A 57 -8.51 9.06 11.57
C ARG A 57 -8.78 9.42 13.03
N VAL A 58 -7.88 10.20 13.62
CA VAL A 58 -8.05 10.81 14.94
C VAL A 58 -7.57 12.25 14.91
N GLU A 59 -8.31 13.12 15.58
CA GLU A 59 -8.03 14.54 15.69
C GLU A 59 -8.05 14.98 17.15
N ARG A 60 -7.12 15.85 17.54
CA ARG A 60 -7.13 16.54 18.82
C ARG A 60 -6.80 17.99 18.64
N HIS A 61 -7.49 18.82 19.41
CA HIS A 61 -7.29 20.25 19.41
C HIS A 61 -7.14 20.75 20.84
N SER A 62 -6.20 21.64 21.04
CA SER A 62 -6.03 22.46 22.24
C SER A 62 -5.87 23.92 21.83
N GLN A 63 -5.70 24.81 22.80
CA GLN A 63 -5.40 26.21 22.51
C GLN A 63 -4.04 26.39 21.83
N GLU A 64 -3.08 25.52 22.14
CA GLU A 64 -1.69 25.67 21.72
C GLU A 64 -1.35 24.84 20.50
N GLN A 65 -1.89 23.62 20.43
CA GLN A 65 -1.55 22.65 19.40
C GLN A 65 -2.79 21.94 18.85
N SER A 66 -2.71 21.50 17.61
CA SER A 66 -3.66 20.57 17.01
C SER A 66 -2.93 19.41 16.34
N LEU A 67 -3.52 18.23 16.39
CA LEU A 67 -3.00 17.01 15.80
C LEU A 67 -4.07 16.36 14.93
N LEU A 68 -3.68 15.98 13.73
CA LEU A 68 -4.35 14.98 12.92
C LEU A 68 -3.43 13.76 12.79
N ARG A 69 -3.95 12.56 13.05
CA ARG A 69 -3.28 11.31 12.72
C ARG A 69 -4.17 10.48 11.81
N LEU A 70 -3.60 10.10 10.67
CA LEU A 70 -4.19 9.19 9.70
C LEU A 70 -3.39 7.88 9.73
N SER A 71 -4.07 6.75 9.82
CA SER A 71 -3.42 5.44 9.73
C SER A 71 -4.14 4.54 8.71
N VAL A 72 -3.37 3.73 7.98
CA VAL A 72 -3.93 2.76 7.02
C VAL A 72 -3.63 1.34 7.49
N GLN A 73 -4.69 0.55 7.67
CA GLN A 73 -4.62 -0.84 8.09
C GLN A 73 -4.99 -1.76 6.93
N LEU A 74 -4.17 -2.81 6.76
CA LEU A 74 -4.40 -3.85 5.77
C LEU A 74 -5.12 -5.04 6.40
N PRO A 75 -6.24 -5.50 5.82
CA PRO A 75 -6.89 -6.73 6.26
C PRO A 75 -5.92 -7.92 6.19
N GLY A 76 -5.81 -8.66 7.29
CA GLY A 76 -5.00 -9.88 7.36
C GLY A 76 -3.47 -9.68 7.36
N GLN A 77 -2.98 -8.44 7.38
CA GLN A 77 -1.55 -8.14 7.37
C GLN A 77 -1.17 -7.21 8.54
N ARG A 78 -0.25 -7.67 9.39
CA ARG A 78 0.31 -6.83 10.46
C ARG A 78 1.46 -5.99 9.90
N THR A 79 1.34 -4.67 10.00
CA THR A 79 2.42 -3.72 9.69
C THR A 79 3.07 -3.22 10.98
N HIS A 80 4.28 -2.70 10.87
CA HIS A 80 4.93 -2.03 11.99
C HIS A 80 4.14 -0.78 12.41
N LYS A 81 4.12 -0.42 13.70
CA LYS A 81 3.28 0.67 14.26
C LYS A 81 3.47 2.03 13.58
N GLN A 82 4.68 2.29 13.07
CA GLN A 82 5.04 3.55 12.39
C GLN A 82 4.81 3.53 10.87
N HIS A 83 4.45 2.37 10.29
CA HIS A 83 4.13 2.28 8.86
C HIS A 83 2.67 2.66 8.65
N ASN A 84 2.39 3.23 7.48
CA ASN A 84 1.07 3.68 7.08
C ASN A 84 0.47 4.75 7.99
N VAL A 85 1.29 5.49 8.73
CA VAL A 85 0.85 6.57 9.60
C VAL A 85 1.35 7.90 9.05
N LEU A 86 0.44 8.86 8.90
CA LEU A 86 0.75 10.27 8.69
C LEU A 86 0.24 11.05 9.90
N GLU A 87 1.07 11.96 10.39
CA GLU A 87 0.73 12.90 11.45
C GLU A 87 0.90 14.33 10.94
N VAL A 88 -0.08 15.17 11.19
CA VAL A 88 0.01 16.60 10.94
C VAL A 88 -0.14 17.30 12.28
N TRP A 89 0.91 18.02 12.67
CA TRP A 89 0.97 18.79 13.89
C TRP A 89 0.87 20.27 13.53
N ILE A 90 0.00 21.01 14.20
CA ILE A 90 -0.12 22.46 14.07
C ILE A 90 0.27 23.08 15.40
N ASP A 91 1.31 23.89 15.41
CA ASP A 91 1.66 24.74 16.55
C ASP A 91 1.07 26.14 16.33
N ARG A 92 0.12 26.51 17.18
CA ARG A 92 -0.56 27.81 17.11
C ARG A 92 0.23 28.94 17.75
N ARG A 93 1.20 28.63 18.61
CA ARG A 93 2.10 29.63 19.22
C ARG A 93 3.13 30.11 18.21
N HIS A 94 3.71 29.18 17.45
CA HIS A 94 4.72 29.49 16.43
C HIS A 94 4.12 29.75 15.04
N LYS A 95 2.83 29.44 14.84
CA LYS A 95 2.14 29.51 13.54
C LYS A 95 2.80 28.62 12.49
N GLU A 96 3.12 27.40 12.90
CA GLU A 96 3.82 26.41 12.10
C GLU A 96 3.00 25.13 11.97
N ALA A 97 3.09 24.47 10.82
CA ALA A 97 2.48 23.19 10.54
C ALA A 97 3.55 22.18 10.09
N ARG A 98 3.60 21.03 10.77
CA ARG A 98 4.58 19.97 10.55
C ARG A 98 3.92 18.71 10.00
N PHE A 99 4.48 18.16 8.94
CA PHE A 99 4.02 16.92 8.31
C PHE A 99 4.96 15.75 8.68
N GLY A 100 4.62 15.01 9.72
CA GLY A 100 5.39 13.88 10.24
C GLY A 100 4.73 12.53 9.93
N PRO A 101 5.37 11.40 10.22
CA PRO A 101 6.25 11.21 11.37
C PRO A 101 7.71 11.63 11.09
N GLU A 102 8.44 12.01 12.14
CA GLU A 102 9.83 12.50 12.05
C GLU A 102 10.79 11.53 11.33
N LYS A 103 10.48 10.23 11.37
CA LYS A 103 11.26 9.18 10.70
C LYS A 103 10.90 8.96 9.23
N GLY A 104 9.99 9.76 8.67
CA GLY A 104 9.51 9.69 7.30
C GLY A 104 8.27 8.82 7.11
N LEU A 105 7.56 9.09 6.01
CA LEU A 105 6.30 8.45 5.66
C LEU A 105 6.56 7.09 4.96
N TYR A 106 6.49 6.01 5.72
CA TYR A 106 6.59 4.65 5.18
C TYR A 106 5.22 4.09 4.82
N ILE A 107 5.01 3.72 3.56
CA ILE A 107 3.72 3.25 3.06
C ILE A 107 3.84 1.85 2.48
N GLU A 108 3.00 0.96 3.00
CA GLU A 108 2.76 -0.38 2.49
C GLU A 108 1.25 -0.57 2.26
N PRO A 109 0.79 -1.03 1.08
CA PRO A 109 1.56 -1.39 -0.10
C PRO A 109 2.13 -0.17 -0.82
N GLY A 110 3.42 -0.23 -1.15
CA GLY A 110 4.11 0.84 -1.88
C GLY A 110 3.60 1.01 -3.31
N ASN A 111 3.78 2.21 -3.89
CA ASN A 111 3.45 2.51 -5.28
C ASN A 111 1.97 2.25 -5.67
N ARG A 112 1.04 2.53 -4.74
CA ARG A 112 -0.42 2.43 -4.95
C ARG A 112 -1.14 3.78 -4.91
N GLY A 113 -0.42 4.88 -4.75
CA GLY A 113 -1.01 6.23 -4.57
C GLY A 113 -1.39 6.56 -3.12
N LEU A 114 -1.25 5.62 -2.19
CA LEU A 114 -1.57 5.80 -0.77
C LEU A 114 -0.80 6.94 -0.09
N GLY A 115 0.51 7.08 -0.33
CA GLY A 115 1.30 8.15 0.27
C GLY A 115 0.80 9.54 -0.13
N ARG A 116 0.56 9.76 -1.44
CA ARG A 116 -0.05 10.99 -1.94
C ARG A 116 -1.43 11.22 -1.37
N PHE A 117 -2.27 10.18 -1.31
CA PHE A 117 -3.60 10.26 -0.70
C PHE A 117 -3.55 10.71 0.76
N LEU A 118 -2.68 10.11 1.59
CA LEU A 118 -2.55 10.51 2.99
C LEU A 118 -2.07 11.95 3.11
N LEU A 119 -1.04 12.34 2.36
CA LEU A 119 -0.56 13.73 2.33
C LEU A 119 -1.66 14.69 1.92
N ALA A 120 -2.42 14.37 0.86
CA ALA A 120 -3.55 15.17 0.40
C ALA A 120 -4.60 15.39 1.50
N GLN A 121 -4.98 14.33 2.22
CA GLN A 121 -5.93 14.41 3.34
C GLN A 121 -5.37 15.23 4.50
N GLY A 122 -4.08 15.09 4.81
CA GLY A 122 -3.40 15.90 5.83
C GLY A 122 -3.33 17.38 5.46
N ILE A 123 -3.03 17.68 4.20
CA ILE A 123 -2.96 19.03 3.65
C ILE A 123 -4.35 19.67 3.63
N ASP A 124 -5.38 18.95 3.17
CA ASP A 124 -6.76 19.44 3.17
C ASP A 124 -7.22 19.83 4.57
N TRP A 125 -6.93 18.98 5.57
CA TRP A 125 -7.20 19.28 6.97
C TRP A 125 -6.41 20.50 7.46
N ALA A 126 -5.11 20.58 7.15
CA ALA A 126 -4.28 21.70 7.56
C ALA A 126 -4.77 23.03 6.95
N LYS A 127 -5.20 23.03 5.68
CA LYS A 127 -5.78 24.20 5.01
C LYS A 127 -7.07 24.69 5.67
N GLN A 128 -7.90 23.78 6.16
CA GLN A 128 -9.13 24.13 6.86
C GLN A 128 -8.87 24.80 8.22
N HIS A 129 -7.72 24.53 8.86
CA HIS A 129 -7.42 24.99 10.21
C HIS A 129 -6.38 26.12 10.27
N CYS A 130 -5.40 26.15 9.36
CA CYS A 130 -4.24 27.04 9.41
C CYS A 130 -3.64 27.34 8.02
N PRO A 131 -4.40 27.91 7.07
CA PRO A 131 -3.92 28.11 5.68
C PRO A 131 -2.70 29.05 5.60
N ASP A 132 -2.64 30.07 6.45
CA ASP A 132 -1.57 31.07 6.46
C ASP A 132 -0.29 30.64 7.21
N TYR A 133 -0.29 29.45 7.83
CA TYR A 133 0.82 29.03 8.68
C TYR A 133 2.00 28.57 7.83
N GLN A 134 3.20 28.75 8.37
CA GLN A 134 4.42 28.30 7.73
C GLN A 134 4.54 26.78 7.84
N VAL A 135 5.01 26.12 6.80
CA VAL A 135 5.29 24.68 6.87
C VAL A 135 6.68 24.46 7.46
N GLU A 136 6.74 23.75 8.58
CA GLU A 136 8.01 23.35 9.21
C GLU A 136 8.66 22.29 8.31
N GLY A 137 9.78 22.67 7.67
CA GLY A 137 10.56 21.76 6.85
C GLY A 137 11.33 20.77 7.72
N ALA A 138 11.37 19.50 7.32
CA ALA A 138 12.12 18.47 8.04
C ALA A 138 13.11 17.74 7.12
N ALA A 139 14.15 17.16 7.76
CA ALA A 139 15.10 16.31 7.07
C ALA A 139 14.42 15.00 6.63
N LEU A 140 14.66 14.60 5.39
CA LEU A 140 14.19 13.33 4.85
C LEU A 140 15.13 12.19 5.27
N PRO A 141 14.61 10.98 5.52
CA PRO A 141 15.42 9.86 5.95
C PRO A 141 16.44 9.45 4.88
N ALA A 142 17.69 9.25 5.30
CA ALA A 142 18.78 8.81 4.42
C ALA A 142 18.57 7.39 3.87
N LYS A 143 17.72 6.56 4.51
CA LYS A 143 17.45 5.18 4.07
C LYS A 143 16.88 5.13 2.66
N ASP A 144 16.02 6.09 2.31
CA ASP A 144 15.41 6.16 0.98
C ASP A 144 16.38 6.67 -0.08
N ALA A 145 17.47 7.33 0.33
CA ALA A 145 18.52 7.82 -0.58
C ALA A 145 19.44 6.71 -1.10
N LEU A 146 19.42 5.52 -0.48
CA LEU A 146 20.25 4.38 -0.88
C LEU A 146 19.78 3.70 -2.17
N SER A 147 18.53 3.95 -2.59
CA SER A 147 17.97 3.46 -3.84
C SER A 147 17.47 4.64 -4.66
N GLU A 148 18.04 4.83 -5.86
CA GLU A 148 17.65 5.90 -6.77
C GLU A 148 16.16 5.88 -7.10
N ASP A 149 15.60 4.71 -7.37
CA ASP A 149 14.17 4.56 -7.67
C ASP A 149 13.27 4.92 -6.48
N LEU A 150 13.65 4.57 -5.24
CA LEU A 150 12.88 4.94 -4.04
C LEU A 150 12.97 6.46 -3.80
N ARG A 151 14.16 7.03 -4.00
CA ARG A 151 14.41 8.47 -3.91
C ARG A 151 13.54 9.25 -4.90
N VAL A 152 13.57 8.90 -6.18
CA VAL A 152 12.75 9.55 -7.22
C VAL A 152 11.27 9.41 -6.92
N ARG A 153 10.80 8.25 -6.44
CA ARG A 153 9.39 8.05 -6.06
C ARG A 153 8.96 8.92 -4.89
N ARG A 154 9.81 9.03 -3.86
CA ARG A 154 9.56 9.88 -2.67
C ARG A 154 9.51 11.35 -3.08
N ASP A 155 10.50 11.81 -3.83
CA ASP A 155 10.60 13.21 -4.25
C ASP A 155 9.41 13.58 -5.14
N HIS A 156 9.09 12.74 -6.14
CA HIS A 156 7.91 12.93 -6.97
C HIS A 156 6.61 12.97 -6.15
N CYS A 157 6.50 12.17 -5.08
CA CYS A 157 5.33 12.20 -4.19
C CYS A 157 5.21 13.53 -3.44
N LEU A 158 6.33 14.08 -2.95
CA LEU A 158 6.38 15.36 -2.22
C LEU A 158 6.16 16.55 -3.15
N GLU A 159 6.88 16.60 -4.27
CA GLU A 159 6.74 17.65 -5.29
C GLU A 159 5.33 17.70 -5.88
N ALA A 160 4.70 16.52 -6.09
CA ALA A 160 3.31 16.45 -6.52
C ALA A 160 2.34 17.11 -5.53
N GLN A 161 2.67 17.21 -4.24
CA GLN A 161 1.87 17.94 -3.24
C GLN A 161 2.33 19.37 -2.99
N GLY A 162 3.32 19.87 -3.75
CA GLY A 162 3.79 21.26 -3.66
C GLY A 162 4.94 21.47 -2.67
N PHE A 163 5.51 20.40 -2.11
CA PHE A 163 6.73 20.51 -1.31
C PHE A 163 7.95 20.71 -2.22
N VAL A 164 8.92 21.48 -1.74
CA VAL A 164 10.24 21.64 -2.35
C VAL A 164 11.19 20.67 -1.67
N VAL A 165 11.90 19.85 -2.45
CA VAL A 165 12.93 18.93 -1.95
C VAL A 165 14.30 19.50 -2.29
N GLU A 166 15.11 19.74 -1.26
CA GLU A 166 16.47 20.28 -1.40
C GLU A 166 17.50 19.30 -0.87
N TYR A 167 18.54 19.06 -1.66
CA TYR A 167 19.68 18.23 -1.28
C TYR A 167 20.79 19.09 -0.68
N LEU A 168 21.28 18.67 0.48
CA LEU A 168 22.30 19.38 1.28
C LEU A 168 23.72 18.88 1.00
N ASP A 169 23.85 17.80 0.25
CA ASP A 169 25.13 17.16 -0.07
C ASP A 169 25.19 16.71 -1.54
N PRO A 170 26.39 16.69 -2.15
CA PRO A 170 26.56 16.28 -3.54
C PRO A 170 26.32 14.78 -3.76
N LEU A 171 26.37 13.96 -2.70
CA LEU A 171 26.08 12.53 -2.75
C LEU A 171 24.56 12.23 -2.66
N LEU A 172 23.73 13.26 -2.55
CA LEU A 172 22.26 13.16 -2.48
C LEU A 172 21.75 12.28 -1.31
N LEU A 173 22.50 12.17 -0.22
CA LEU A 173 22.16 11.37 0.96
C LEU A 173 21.36 12.14 2.00
N LYS A 174 21.49 13.47 2.02
CA LYS A 174 20.83 14.38 2.95
C LYS A 174 19.91 15.29 2.17
N ALA A 175 18.62 15.05 2.29
CA ALA A 175 17.60 15.93 1.71
C ALA A 175 16.75 16.53 2.82
N ARG A 176 16.17 17.69 2.56
CA ARG A 176 15.11 18.30 3.37
C ARG A 176 13.92 18.60 2.47
N TYR A 177 12.72 18.54 3.04
CA TYR A 177 11.54 19.08 2.38
C TYR A 177 11.12 20.39 3.07
N SER A 178 10.53 21.31 2.32
CA SER A 178 9.97 22.56 2.84
C SER A 178 8.81 23.04 1.98
N ALA A 179 8.00 23.95 2.53
CA ALA A 179 7.02 24.73 1.77
C ALA A 179 6.85 26.09 2.46
N ALA A 180 6.43 27.11 1.71
CA ALA A 180 6.30 28.46 2.26
C ALA A 180 5.08 28.56 3.20
N ARG A 181 3.89 28.21 2.70
CA ARG A 181 2.66 28.16 3.49
C ARG A 181 1.89 26.87 3.26
N VAL A 182 1.00 26.55 4.20
CA VAL A 182 0.07 25.43 4.07
C VAL A 182 -0.84 25.61 2.85
N ASP A 183 -1.24 26.84 2.53
CA ASP A 183 -2.10 27.10 1.38
C ASP A 183 -1.41 26.88 0.01
N ASP A 184 -0.09 26.97 -0.06
CA ASP A 184 0.66 26.68 -1.29
C ASP A 184 0.68 25.19 -1.64
N LEU A 185 0.38 24.33 -0.66
CA LEU A 185 0.34 22.88 -0.85
C LEU A 185 -0.90 22.45 -1.64
N ARG A 186 -0.81 21.29 -2.28
CA ARG A 186 -1.92 20.70 -3.04
C ARG A 186 -2.54 19.52 -2.29
N SER A 187 -3.86 19.55 -2.18
CA SER A 187 -4.66 18.48 -1.56
C SER A 187 -5.25 17.50 -2.59
N ASP A 188 -4.73 17.47 -3.82
CA ASP A 188 -5.21 16.54 -4.86
C ASP A 188 -4.55 15.16 -4.77
N TRP A 189 -5.30 14.15 -5.19
CA TRP A 189 -4.79 12.79 -5.36
C TRP A 189 -5.44 12.11 -6.56
N SER A 190 -4.85 10.99 -6.98
CA SER A 190 -5.43 10.17 -8.05
C SER A 190 -6.60 9.33 -7.53
N THR A 191 -7.82 9.80 -7.81
CA THR A 191 -9.08 9.10 -7.50
C THR A 191 -9.24 7.81 -8.28
N GLU A 192 -8.50 7.62 -9.38
CA GLU A 192 -8.45 6.32 -10.08
C GLU A 192 -7.68 5.27 -9.27
N LYS A 193 -6.60 5.67 -8.58
CA LYS A 193 -5.76 4.74 -7.81
C LYS A 193 -6.32 4.45 -6.43
N VAL A 194 -6.81 5.49 -5.74
CA VAL A 194 -7.33 5.41 -4.37
C VAL A 194 -8.69 6.09 -4.30
N GLN A 195 -9.71 5.32 -3.92
CA GLN A 195 -11.09 5.81 -3.75
C GLN A 195 -11.53 5.62 -2.32
N VAL A 196 -12.15 6.64 -1.73
CA VAL A 196 -12.90 6.50 -0.49
C VAL A 196 -14.26 5.90 -0.84
N ILE A 197 -14.66 4.84 -0.17
CA ILE A 197 -15.93 4.16 -0.43
C ILE A 197 -16.85 4.34 0.79
N ASP A 198 -18.08 4.75 0.53
CA ASP A 198 -19.14 4.80 1.52
C ASP A 198 -19.70 3.40 1.81
N LEU A 199 -20.28 3.21 2.99
CA LEU A 199 -20.73 1.89 3.43
C LEU A 199 -21.75 1.25 2.48
N LEU A 200 -22.67 2.05 1.93
CA LEU A 200 -23.68 1.57 0.98
C LEU A 200 -23.05 1.12 -0.35
N ASP A 201 -22.10 1.89 -0.87
CA ASP A 201 -21.37 1.54 -2.08
C ASP A 201 -20.53 0.27 -1.88
N ALA A 202 -19.92 0.12 -0.70
CA ALA A 202 -19.19 -1.09 -0.35
C ALA A 202 -20.13 -2.32 -0.31
N ALA A 203 -21.32 -2.18 0.26
CA ALA A 203 -22.33 -3.23 0.26
C ALA A 203 -22.80 -3.57 -1.15
N ALA A 204 -23.03 -2.56 -2.00
CA ALA A 204 -23.39 -2.77 -3.41
C ALA A 204 -22.28 -3.49 -4.19
N MET A 205 -21.00 -3.12 -3.99
CA MET A 205 -19.86 -3.82 -4.59
C MET A 205 -19.79 -5.28 -4.13
N LEU A 206 -20.05 -5.55 -2.85
CA LEU A 206 -20.05 -6.91 -2.30
C LEU A 206 -21.20 -7.75 -2.89
N GLN A 207 -22.41 -7.18 -2.98
CA GLN A 207 -23.54 -7.84 -3.63
C GLN A 207 -23.26 -8.14 -5.11
N GLN A 208 -22.67 -7.19 -5.84
CA GLN A 208 -22.30 -7.39 -7.24
C GLN A 208 -21.21 -8.46 -7.38
N ALA A 209 -20.23 -8.50 -6.47
CA ALA A 209 -19.19 -9.52 -6.47
C ALA A 209 -19.78 -10.93 -6.24
N ASP A 210 -20.72 -11.07 -5.31
CA ASP A 210 -21.41 -12.34 -5.04
C ASP A 210 -22.20 -12.83 -6.27
N GLN A 211 -22.95 -11.93 -6.91
CA GLN A 211 -23.66 -12.23 -8.16
C GLN A 211 -22.70 -12.66 -9.27
N ASN A 212 -21.59 -11.95 -9.46
CA ASN A 212 -20.58 -12.29 -10.46
C ASN A 212 -19.91 -13.66 -10.17
N LEU A 213 -19.66 -13.99 -8.90
CA LEU A 213 -19.12 -15.30 -8.51
C LEU A 213 -20.11 -16.41 -8.82
N HIS A 214 -21.39 -16.22 -8.53
CA HIS A 214 -22.43 -17.19 -8.87
C HIS A 214 -22.51 -17.46 -10.39
N GLU A 215 -22.44 -16.40 -11.20
CA GLU A 215 -22.43 -16.52 -12.67
C GLU A 215 -21.19 -17.27 -13.20
N GLN A 216 -20.03 -17.02 -12.59
CA GLN A 216 -18.81 -17.76 -12.91
C GLN A 216 -18.93 -19.24 -12.52
N ASP A 217 -19.48 -19.56 -11.36
CA ASP A 217 -19.69 -20.95 -10.93
C ASP A 217 -20.61 -21.72 -11.87
N VAL A 218 -21.70 -21.10 -12.32
CA VAL A 218 -22.60 -21.69 -13.34
C VAL A 218 -21.84 -21.94 -14.64
N THR A 219 -20.98 -21.00 -15.06
CA THR A 219 -20.17 -21.14 -16.27
C THR A 219 -19.15 -22.27 -16.15
N ILE A 220 -18.44 -22.35 -15.01
CA ILE A 220 -17.48 -23.41 -14.70
C ILE A 220 -18.18 -24.78 -14.74
N ARG A 221 -19.37 -24.91 -14.15
CA ARG A 221 -20.16 -26.15 -14.20
C ARG A 221 -20.49 -26.57 -15.64
N LYS A 222 -21.00 -25.64 -16.46
CA LYS A 222 -21.30 -25.91 -17.88
C LYS A 222 -20.07 -26.33 -18.67
N LEU A 223 -18.91 -25.72 -18.40
CA LEU A 223 -17.65 -26.11 -19.04
C LEU A 223 -17.20 -27.50 -18.57
N GLY A 224 -17.34 -27.82 -17.28
CA GLY A 224 -17.09 -29.14 -16.72
C GLY A 224 -17.93 -30.24 -17.40
N GLU A 225 -19.24 -30.02 -17.52
CA GLU A 225 -20.15 -30.95 -18.20
C GLU A 225 -19.77 -31.20 -19.67
N ARG A 226 -19.34 -30.15 -20.38
CA ARG A 226 -18.85 -30.27 -21.77
C ARG A 226 -17.56 -31.08 -21.85
N ILE A 227 -16.62 -30.84 -20.95
CA ILE A 227 -15.38 -31.62 -20.86
C ILE A 227 -15.68 -33.09 -20.60
N ASP A 228 -16.58 -33.40 -19.67
CA ASP A 228 -16.96 -34.78 -19.35
C ASP A 228 -17.73 -35.46 -20.48
N ARG A 229 -18.49 -34.70 -21.26
CA ARG A 229 -19.09 -35.19 -22.49
C ARG A 229 -18.01 -35.55 -23.52
N PHE A 230 -17.09 -34.64 -23.82
CA PHE A 230 -16.02 -34.91 -24.78
C PHE A 230 -15.12 -36.06 -24.34
N LYS A 231 -14.79 -36.18 -23.05
CA LYS A 231 -14.05 -37.34 -22.52
C LYS A 231 -14.79 -38.66 -22.74
N ARG A 232 -16.12 -38.69 -22.59
CA ARG A 232 -16.94 -39.88 -22.86
C ARG A 232 -16.96 -40.22 -24.36
N GLU A 233 -17.14 -39.22 -25.21
CA GLU A 233 -17.10 -39.38 -26.68
C GLU A 233 -15.72 -39.88 -27.14
N ASP A 234 -14.62 -39.30 -26.63
CA ASP A 234 -13.24 -39.74 -26.90
C ASP A 234 -13.00 -41.18 -26.42
N GLY A 235 -13.51 -41.54 -25.24
CA GLY A 235 -13.43 -42.91 -24.71
C GLY A 235 -14.15 -43.90 -25.63
N SER A 236 -15.34 -43.55 -26.10
CA SER A 236 -16.09 -44.35 -27.08
C SER A 236 -15.34 -44.46 -28.41
N LEU A 237 -14.80 -43.36 -28.94
CA LEU A 237 -14.04 -43.34 -30.19
C LEU A 237 -12.79 -44.24 -30.10
N ARG A 238 -12.03 -44.14 -29.02
CA ARG A 238 -10.86 -45.00 -28.78
C ARG A 238 -11.27 -46.47 -28.73
N PHE A 239 -12.37 -46.79 -28.06
CA PHE A 239 -12.90 -48.16 -28.03
C PHE A 239 -13.26 -48.66 -29.44
N THR A 240 -14.00 -47.87 -30.23
CA THR A 240 -14.36 -48.22 -31.61
C THR A 240 -13.12 -48.43 -32.49
N ILE A 241 -12.12 -47.56 -32.37
CA ILE A 241 -10.83 -47.69 -33.08
C ILE A 241 -10.13 -48.99 -32.69
N SER A 242 -10.04 -49.31 -31.40
CA SER A 242 -9.44 -50.56 -30.92
C SER A 242 -10.19 -51.81 -31.43
N CYS A 243 -11.52 -51.79 -31.44
CA CYS A 243 -12.32 -52.88 -32.02
C CYS A 243 -12.06 -53.05 -33.52
N LEU A 244 -11.98 -51.94 -34.27
CA LEU A 244 -11.71 -51.98 -35.71
C LEU A 244 -10.30 -52.52 -35.99
N ILE A 245 -9.29 -52.11 -35.22
CA ILE A 245 -7.92 -52.63 -35.32
C ILE A 245 -7.92 -54.15 -35.05
N ALA A 246 -8.56 -54.60 -33.96
CA ALA A 246 -8.63 -56.01 -33.62
C ALA A 246 -9.34 -56.84 -34.72
N PHE A 247 -10.43 -56.32 -35.27
CA PHE A 247 -11.14 -56.95 -36.38
C PHE A 247 -10.27 -57.06 -37.64
N CYS A 248 -9.58 -55.98 -38.03
CA CYS A 248 -8.67 -56.00 -39.18
C CYS A 248 -7.53 -57.01 -39.00
N LEU A 249 -6.93 -57.09 -37.80
CA LEU A 249 -5.88 -58.06 -37.50
C LEU A 249 -6.40 -59.51 -37.57
N PHE A 250 -7.62 -59.76 -37.07
CA PHE A 250 -8.25 -61.07 -37.16
C PHE A 250 -8.55 -61.49 -38.61
N GLN A 251 -9.11 -60.58 -39.42
CA GLN A 251 -9.36 -60.82 -40.84
C GLN A 251 -8.07 -61.11 -41.61
N ALA A 252 -7.01 -60.34 -41.36
CA ALA A 252 -5.70 -60.58 -41.96
C ALA A 252 -5.14 -61.96 -41.57
N GLY A 253 -5.26 -62.36 -40.30
CA GLY A 253 -4.88 -63.68 -39.82
C GLY A 253 -5.66 -64.83 -40.50
N LEU A 254 -6.97 -64.69 -40.65
CA LEU A 254 -7.81 -65.66 -41.37
C LEU A 254 -7.44 -65.77 -42.85
N LEU A 255 -7.18 -64.64 -43.52
CA LEU A 255 -6.76 -64.62 -44.92
C LEU A 255 -5.42 -65.33 -45.11
N ILE A 256 -4.44 -65.06 -44.25
CA ILE A 256 -3.15 -65.76 -44.26
C ILE A 256 -3.37 -67.26 -44.05
N TRP A 257 -4.15 -67.65 -43.04
CA TRP A 257 -4.45 -69.05 -42.75
C TRP A 257 -5.09 -69.78 -43.95
N MET A 258 -6.07 -69.17 -44.60
CA MET A 258 -6.69 -69.71 -45.82
C MET A 258 -5.71 -69.79 -46.99
N ALA A 259 -4.82 -68.82 -47.16
CA ALA A 259 -3.84 -68.82 -48.26
C ALA A 259 -2.69 -69.82 -48.04
N THR A 260 -2.39 -70.16 -46.79
CA THR A 260 -1.31 -71.11 -46.43
C THR A 260 -1.77 -72.57 -46.30
N ARG A 261 -3.05 -72.86 -46.52
CA ARG A 261 -3.65 -74.19 -46.48
C ARG A 261 -3.96 -74.70 -47.88
#